data_AF-A0A7W0JM67-F1
#
_entry.id   AF-A0A7W0JM67-F1
#
_cell.length_a   1.000
_cell.length_b   1.000
_cell.length_c   1.000
_cell.angle_alpha   90.00
_cell.angle_beta   90.00
_cell.angle_gamma   90.00
#
_symmetry.space_group_name_H-M   'P 1'
#
loop_
_entity.id
_entity.type
_entity.pdbx_description
1 polymer ?
#
loop_
_entity_poly.entity_id
_entity_poly.type
_entity_poly.pdbx_seq_one_letter_code
_entity_poly.pdbx_strand_id
1 'polypeptide(L)'
;MGGDAATGFVGYPIVEEAEATGVVAGVYAGLLESMPFVPSLFKSLALCPGYLVLAHEQVVPVLPDPSFGSAAHQLVASVRNVATPPTDAEVREALAQFAGR
;
A
#
# COMPACT_ATOMS: atom_id res chain seq x y z
N MET A 1 0.90 -32.22 -16.50
CA MET A 1 1.38 -30.85 -16.77
C MET A 1 0.16 -30.01 -17.06
N GLY A 2 -0.21 -28.94 -16.38
CA GLY A 2 0.26 -28.19 -15.22
C GLY A 2 -0.85 -27.15 -15.03
N GLY A 3 -1.45 -27.09 -13.84
CA GLY A 3 -2.77 -26.47 -13.64
C GLY A 3 -2.80 -24.96 -13.86
N ASP A 4 -3.84 -24.52 -14.56
CA ASP A 4 -4.33 -23.14 -14.59
C ASP A 4 -4.75 -22.73 -13.17
N ALA A 5 -3.83 -22.15 -12.41
CA ALA A 5 -4.07 -21.55 -11.11
C ALA A 5 -4.02 -20.01 -11.16
N ALA A 6 -4.24 -19.40 -12.33
CA ALA A 6 -4.13 -17.95 -12.53
C ALA A 6 -5.47 -17.23 -12.77
N THR A 7 -6.62 -17.90 -12.62
CA THR A 7 -7.96 -17.33 -12.84
C THR A 7 -8.63 -16.87 -11.54
N GLY A 8 -7.86 -16.20 -10.67
CA GLY A 8 -8.24 -15.97 -9.26
C GLY A 8 -8.31 -14.53 -8.75
N PHE A 9 -8.06 -13.51 -9.58
CA PHE A 9 -8.32 -12.12 -9.19
C PHE A 9 -9.06 -11.44 -10.34
N VAL A 10 -10.36 -11.20 -10.17
CA VAL A 10 -11.10 -10.25 -11.00
C VAL A 10 -10.34 -8.93 -10.89
N GLY A 11 -9.82 -8.41 -12.02
CA GLY A 11 -9.01 -7.19 -12.03
C GLY A 11 -9.76 -6.08 -11.30
N TYR A 12 -9.31 -5.76 -10.09
CA TYR A 12 -9.86 -4.66 -9.34
C TYR A 12 -9.48 -3.38 -10.11
N PRO A 13 -10.44 -2.53 -10.52
CA PRO A 13 -10.11 -1.37 -11.32
C PRO A 13 -9.24 -0.42 -10.48
N ILE A 14 -8.07 -0.09 -11.00
CA ILE A 14 -7.08 0.77 -10.37
C ILE A 14 -6.43 1.64 -11.43
N VAL A 15 -5.87 2.79 -11.02
CA VAL A 15 -4.98 3.61 -11.86
C VAL A 15 -3.55 3.30 -11.46
N GLU A 16 -2.79 2.67 -12.35
CA GLU A 16 -1.40 2.34 -12.05
C GLU A 16 -0.50 3.57 -11.98
N GLU A 17 0.64 3.44 -11.29
CA GLU A 17 1.60 4.54 -11.12
C GLU A 17 2.09 5.11 -12.46
N ALA A 18 2.31 4.24 -13.45
CA ALA A 18 2.73 4.63 -14.80
C ALA A 18 1.62 5.32 -15.62
N GLU A 19 0.36 5.16 -15.22
CA GLU A 19 -0.81 5.71 -15.91
C GLU A 19 -1.32 6.99 -15.23
N ALA A 20 -0.85 7.29 -14.02
CA ALA A 20 -1.23 8.45 -13.26
C ALA A 20 -0.82 9.74 -13.97
N THR A 21 -1.77 10.67 -14.09
CA THR A 21 -1.53 11.99 -14.68
C THR A 21 -2.17 13.10 -13.84
N GLY A 22 -1.75 14.35 -14.06
CA GLY A 22 -2.31 15.52 -13.40
C GLY A 22 -2.28 15.43 -11.87
N VAL A 23 -3.41 15.71 -11.22
CA VAL A 23 -3.53 15.73 -9.75
C VAL A 23 -3.28 14.37 -9.10
N VAL A 24 -3.63 13.27 -9.78
CA VAL A 24 -3.40 11.91 -9.28
C VAL A 24 -1.89 11.62 -9.21
N ALA A 25 -1.16 11.98 -10.27
CA ALA A 25 0.30 11.84 -10.28
C ALA A 25 0.98 12.65 -9.16
N GLY A 26 0.47 13.85 -8.88
CA GLY A 26 0.94 14.67 -7.77
C GLY A 26 0.76 14.01 -6.40
N VAL A 27 -0.43 13.46 -6.14
CA VAL A 27 -0.69 12.71 -4.89
C VAL A 27 0.20 11.47 -4.79
N TYR A 28 0.37 10.72 -5.88
CA TYR A 28 1.24 9.54 -5.89
C TYR A 28 2.70 9.88 -5.62
N ALA A 29 3.21 10.96 -6.22
CA ALA A 29 4.57 11.42 -5.98
C ALA A 29 4.80 11.68 -4.47
N GLY A 30 3.87 12.36 -3.81
CA GLY A 30 3.95 12.60 -2.36
C GLY A 30 3.91 11.32 -1.51
N LEU A 31 3.10 10.33 -1.89
CA LEU A 31 3.10 9.03 -1.21
C LEU A 31 4.46 8.31 -1.35
N LEU A 32 5.03 8.36 -2.55
CA LEU A 32 6.30 7.72 -2.89
C LEU A 32 7.52 8.36 -2.21
N GLU A 33 7.39 9.56 -1.65
CA GLU A 33 8.43 10.14 -0.77
C GLU A 33 8.61 9.35 0.53
N SER A 34 7.57 8.62 0.97
CA SER A 34 7.53 7.91 2.25
C SER A 34 7.35 6.40 2.14
N MET A 35 6.96 5.90 0.96
CA MET A 35 6.64 4.50 0.70
C MET A 35 7.30 4.01 -0.60
N PRO A 36 7.71 2.72 -0.68
CA PRO A 36 8.37 2.19 -1.87
C PRO A 36 7.45 1.96 -3.08
N PHE A 37 6.13 2.04 -2.88
CA PHE A 37 5.10 1.91 -3.91
C PHE A 37 3.81 2.58 -3.43
N VAL A 38 2.87 2.85 -4.35
CA VAL A 38 1.54 3.36 -3.98
C VAL A 38 0.63 2.20 -3.56
N PRO A 39 0.08 2.17 -2.34
CA PRO A 39 -0.79 1.06 -1.92
C PRO A 39 -2.03 0.95 -2.81
N SER A 40 -2.45 -0.29 -3.10
CA SER A 40 -3.54 -0.59 -4.04
C SER A 40 -4.83 0.18 -3.75
N LEU A 41 -5.16 0.41 -2.47
CA LEU A 41 -6.31 1.22 -2.08
C LEU A 41 -6.26 2.65 -2.64
N PHE A 42 -5.11 3.33 -2.61
CA PHE A 42 -4.98 4.66 -3.22
C PHE A 42 -5.13 4.59 -4.74
N LYS A 43 -4.65 3.51 -5.36
CA LYS A 43 -4.83 3.25 -6.79
C LYS A 43 -6.28 3.03 -7.19
N SER A 44 -7.06 2.41 -6.31
CA SER A 44 -8.52 2.30 -6.44
C SER A 44 -9.22 3.64 -6.32
N LEU A 45 -8.83 4.47 -5.34
CA LEU A 45 -9.42 5.79 -5.12
C LEU A 45 -9.14 6.76 -6.29
N ALA A 46 -8.04 6.57 -7.02
CA ALA A 46 -7.69 7.36 -8.19
C ALA A 46 -8.71 7.28 -9.34
N LEU A 47 -9.59 6.27 -9.37
CA LEU A 47 -10.74 6.24 -10.28
C LEU A 47 -11.72 7.40 -10.05
N CYS A 48 -11.70 8.00 -8.85
CA CYS A 48 -12.38 9.23 -8.49
C CYS A 48 -11.35 10.25 -7.98
N PRO A 49 -10.68 11.01 -8.87
CA PRO A 49 -9.59 11.89 -8.50
C PRO A 49 -9.95 12.91 -7.41
N GLY A 50 -11.17 13.45 -7.45
CA GLY A 50 -11.65 14.40 -6.43
C GLY A 50 -11.73 13.77 -5.03
N TYR A 51 -12.08 12.49 -4.94
CA TYR A 51 -12.12 11.79 -3.65
C TYR A 51 -10.70 11.47 -3.15
N LEU A 52 -9.81 11.02 -4.04
CA LEU A 52 -8.40 10.82 -3.69
C LEU A 52 -7.76 12.10 -3.15
N VAL A 53 -7.98 13.23 -3.84
CA VAL A 53 -7.47 14.53 -3.42
C VAL A 53 -8.05 14.94 -2.07
N LEU A 54 -9.38 14.86 -1.90
CA LEU A 54 -10.03 15.19 -0.63
C LEU A 54 -9.49 14.35 0.54
N ALA A 55 -9.34 13.04 0.33
CA ALA A 55 -8.80 12.14 1.35
C ALA A 55 -7.33 12.47 1.66
N HIS A 56 -6.54 12.80 0.64
CA HIS A 56 -5.14 13.20 0.82
C HIS A 56 -5.03 14.51 1.60
N GLU A 57 -5.79 15.55 1.23
CA GLU A 57 -5.79 16.84 1.93
C GLU A 57 -6.19 16.71 3.40
N GLN A 58 -7.11 15.80 3.73
CA GLN A 58 -7.52 15.54 5.11
C GLN A 58 -6.44 14.83 5.92
N VAL A 59 -5.61 13.98 5.30
CA VAL A 59 -4.59 13.21 6.01
C VAL A 59 -3.27 13.98 6.17
N VAL A 60 -2.91 14.83 5.20
CA VAL A 60 -1.66 15.62 5.19
C VAL A 60 -1.33 16.28 6.54
N PRO A 61 -2.25 16.99 7.24
CA PRO A 61 -1.92 17.62 8.52
C PRO A 61 -1.72 16.63 9.67
N VAL A 62 -2.22 15.40 9.54
CA VAL A 62 -2.14 14.35 10.58
C VAL A 62 -0.85 13.54 10.48
N LEU A 63 -0.34 13.31 9.26
CA LEU A 63 0.88 12.53 9.03
C LEU A 63 2.12 12.97 9.82
N PRO A 64 2.43 14.28 9.96
CA PRO A 64 3.60 14.71 10.74
C PRO A 64 3.37 14.65 12.26
N ASP A 65 2.16 14.36 12.74
CA ASP A 65 1.87 14.28 14.16
C ASP A 65 2.60 13.07 14.81
N PRO A 66 3.39 13.26 15.88
CA PRO A 66 4.10 12.17 16.54
C PRO A 66 3.19 11.03 17.04
N SER A 67 1.93 11.34 17.36
CA SER A 67 0.94 10.34 17.78
C SER A 67 0.55 9.39 16.65
N PHE A 68 0.53 9.88 15.39
CA PHE A 68 0.29 9.05 14.21
C PHE A 68 1.41 8.00 14.05
N GLY A 69 2.67 8.45 14.10
CA GLY A 69 3.82 7.53 14.04
C GLY A 69 3.84 6.53 15.19
N SER A 70 3.47 6.98 16.41
CA SER A 70 3.36 6.11 17.58
C SER A 70 2.28 5.05 17.42
N ALA A 71 1.10 5.43 16.91
CA ALA A 71 0.00 4.51 16.65
C ALA A 71 0.36 3.49 15.55
N ALA A 72 1.02 3.94 14.47
CA ALA A 72 1.52 3.05 13.42
C ALA A 72 2.51 2.01 13.97
N HIS A 73 3.46 2.43 14.84
CA HIS A 73 4.40 1.52 15.47
C HIS A 73 3.70 0.52 16.42
N GLN A 74 2.71 0.97 17.20
CA GLN A 74 1.90 0.08 18.04
C GLN A 74 1.11 -0.94 17.21
N LEU A 75 0.54 -0.53 16.08
CA LEU A 75 -0.16 -1.42 15.17
C LEU A 75 0.78 -2.51 14.64
N VAL A 76 1.97 -2.13 14.16
CA VAL A 76 2.99 -3.09 13.70
C VAL A 76 3.38 -4.06 14.82
N ALA A 77 3.63 -3.56 16.03
CA ALA A 77 3.98 -4.41 17.17
C ALA A 77 2.86 -5.39 17.55
N SER A 78 1.60 -4.98 17.45
CA SER A 78 0.44 -5.80 17.80
C SER A 78 0.26 -7.03 16.90
N VAL A 79 0.63 -6.92 15.62
CA VAL A 79 0.45 -7.99 14.63
C VAL A 79 1.67 -8.91 14.49
N ARG A 80 2.84 -8.50 14.99
CA ARG A 80 4.08 -9.29 14.90
C ARG A 80 3.94 -10.70 15.48
N ASN A 81 3.19 -10.85 16.56
CA ASN A 81 2.98 -12.14 17.23
C ASN A 81 1.79 -12.94 16.67
N VAL A 82 1.03 -12.36 15.74
CA VAL A 82 -0.13 -12.99 15.09
C VAL A 82 0.22 -13.53 13.71
N ALA A 83 1.27 -13.01 13.09
CA ALA A 83 1.71 -13.43 11.76
C ALA A 83 2.30 -14.85 11.80
N THR A 84 1.57 -15.82 11.25
CA THR A 84 2.15 -17.12 10.89
C THR A 84 2.93 -16.94 9.59
N PRO A 85 4.25 -17.19 9.57
CA PRO A 85 5.02 -17.07 8.34
C PRO A 85 4.52 -18.07 7.29
N PRO A 86 4.57 -17.73 5.99
CA PRO A 86 4.27 -18.70 4.94
C PRO A 86 5.13 -19.95 5.08
N THR A 87 4.50 -21.11 4.88
CA THR A 87 5.19 -22.42 4.93
C THR A 87 6.22 -22.53 3.82
N ASP A 88 5.92 -21.95 2.65
CA ASP A 88 6.80 -21.88 1.49
C ASP A 88 8.07 -21.06 1.77
N ALA A 89 9.24 -21.62 1.45
CA ALA A 89 10.53 -21.00 1.71
C ALA A 89 10.84 -19.83 0.77
N GLU A 90 10.48 -19.95 -0.51
CA GLU A 90 10.71 -18.90 -1.51
C GLU A 90 9.85 -17.67 -1.19
N VAL A 91 8.59 -17.90 -0.81
CA VAL A 91 7.68 -16.82 -0.38
C VAL A 91 8.23 -16.13 0.87
N ARG A 92 8.74 -16.89 1.83
CA ARG A 92 9.29 -16.33 3.07
C ARG A 92 10.55 -15.48 2.82
N GLU A 93 11.43 -15.94 1.93
CA GLU A 93 12.62 -15.19 1.52
C GLU A 93 12.23 -13.91 0.78
N ALA A 94 11.28 -13.99 -0.16
CA ALA A 94 10.77 -12.83 -0.88
C ALA A 94 10.10 -11.80 0.05
N LEU A 95 9.45 -12.23 1.14
CA LEU A 95 8.83 -11.34 2.12
C LEU A 95 9.83 -10.75 3.13
N ALA A 96 10.98 -11.41 3.35
CA ALA A 96 11.97 -10.95 4.32
C ALA A 96 12.50 -9.54 4.01
N GLN A 97 12.56 -9.15 2.74
CA GLN A 97 12.95 -7.80 2.32
C GLN A 97 11.99 -6.69 2.79
N PHE A 98 10.75 -7.04 3.13
CA PHE A 98 9.71 -6.11 3.59
C PHE A 98 9.52 -6.11 5.11
N ALA A 99 10.13 -7.05 5.84
CA ALA A 99 9.89 -7.23 7.27
C ALA A 99 10.49 -6.11 8.16
N GLY A 100 11.33 -5.23 7.60
CA GLY A 100 12.09 -4.25 8.37
C GLY A 100 13.19 -4.90 9.23
N ARG A 101 14.36 -4.28 9.33
CA ARG A 101 15.41 -4.74 10.26
C ARG A 101 15.06 -4.39 11.70
#